data_AF-A0A9P4P350-F1
#
_entry.id   AF-A0A9P4P350-F1
#
_cell.length_a   1.000
_cell.length_b   1.000
_cell.length_c   1.000
_cell.angle_alpha   90.00
_cell.angle_beta   90.00
_cell.angle_gamma   90.00
#
_symmetry.space_group_name_H-M   'P 1'
#
loop_
_entity.id
_entity.type
_entity.pdbx_description
1 polymer ?
#
loop_
_entity_poly.entity_id
_entity_poly.type
_entity_poly.pdbx_seq_one_letter_code
_entity_poly.pdbx_strand_id
1 'polypeptide(L)'
;MAPLPLKPRDQSSSANTICSLVQDFEMNFAEVVRTVRIHYLKRHYKQCATYCTEKLVTMEQKIHPIQETFLYFFAGISYDTLARGMSNRSPLLPGTIDDAEMYFSKALEVLPNPASKVNSAPLHRIDERDEALDSSASESVRHSLGSQTSTSASTASTAATSITGGYDSDSNSWDSPSPMKKPSPLHVRKYSMLPQTPTKQLIESTSLFSLTGTGRRSPQKFSRFSSFSLVSSDSSPEKSETTKFSQYQEGLVAFSDMLGNHLSSIRTFRRTSEHATEFWRRPSSRDGAGIKEMDPQEKLMRIARGREREWARPRFNAQRYQDLCDKAIAEL
;
A
#
# COMPACT_ATOMS: atom_id res chain seq x y z
N MET A 1 -54.78 -54.38 -38.60
CA MET A 1 -53.65 -53.50 -38.19
C MET A 1 -54.12 -52.67 -37.02
N ALA A 2 -53.67 -52.99 -35.81
CA ALA A 2 -54.05 -52.29 -34.58
C ALA A 2 -52.96 -51.27 -34.19
N PRO A 3 -53.32 -50.06 -33.74
CA PRO A 3 -52.35 -49.04 -33.37
C PRO A 3 -51.74 -49.34 -32.00
N LEU A 4 -50.42 -49.23 -31.90
CA LEU A 4 -49.66 -49.45 -30.67
C LEU A 4 -49.81 -48.27 -29.70
N PRO A 5 -49.84 -48.52 -28.38
CA PRO A 5 -49.97 -47.48 -27.38
C PRO A 5 -48.63 -46.74 -27.17
N LEU A 6 -48.65 -45.43 -27.33
CA LEU A 6 -47.53 -44.53 -27.02
C LEU A 6 -47.36 -44.44 -25.50
N LYS A 7 -46.18 -44.83 -25.01
CA LYS A 7 -45.79 -44.65 -23.61
C LYS A 7 -45.58 -43.15 -23.29
N PRO A 8 -46.08 -42.66 -22.15
CA PRO A 8 -45.79 -41.31 -21.70
C PRO A 8 -44.31 -41.18 -21.34
N ARG A 9 -43.68 -40.13 -21.86
CA ARG A 9 -42.27 -39.79 -21.66
C ARG A 9 -42.19 -38.90 -20.42
N ASP A 10 -41.71 -39.46 -19.31
CA ASP A 10 -41.51 -38.74 -18.05
C ASP A 10 -40.51 -37.57 -18.23
N GLN A 11 -41.01 -36.33 -18.12
CA GLN A 11 -40.24 -35.08 -18.22
C GLN A 11 -39.97 -34.42 -16.86
N SER A 12 -40.01 -35.16 -15.74
CA SER A 12 -39.90 -34.57 -14.39
C SER A 12 -38.47 -34.50 -13.80
N SER A 13 -37.41 -34.91 -14.52
CA SER A 13 -36.06 -35.03 -13.94
C SER A 13 -35.12 -33.83 -14.16
N SER A 14 -35.60 -32.69 -14.68
CA SER A 14 -34.73 -31.54 -15.04
C SER A 14 -34.66 -30.44 -13.99
N ALA A 15 -35.66 -30.33 -13.10
CA ALA A 15 -35.73 -29.21 -12.15
C ALA A 15 -34.82 -29.40 -10.92
N ASN A 16 -34.54 -30.65 -10.52
CA ASN A 16 -33.75 -30.94 -9.32
C ASN A 16 -32.23 -30.74 -9.52
N THR A 17 -31.71 -30.87 -10.74
CA THR A 17 -30.27 -30.69 -11.03
C THR A 17 -29.83 -29.22 -11.00
N ILE A 18 -30.75 -28.29 -11.26
CA ILE A 18 -30.44 -26.85 -11.27
C ILE A 18 -30.32 -26.32 -9.84
N CYS A 19 -31.11 -26.86 -8.90
CA CYS A 19 -31.10 -26.40 -7.49
C CYS A 19 -29.81 -26.82 -6.75
N SER A 20 -29.25 -28.00 -7.04
CA SER A 20 -28.00 -28.47 -6.41
C SER A 20 -26.77 -27.69 -6.86
N LEU A 21 -26.71 -27.25 -8.13
CA LEU A 21 -25.56 -26.50 -8.66
C LEU A 21 -25.44 -25.08 -8.10
N VAL A 22 -26.57 -24.45 -7.75
CA VAL A 22 -26.58 -23.12 -7.11
C VAL A 22 -26.10 -23.22 -5.65
N GLN A 23 -26.51 -24.26 -4.92
CA GLN A 23 -26.06 -24.49 -3.55
C GLN A 23 -24.57 -24.84 -3.45
N ASP A 24 -24.03 -25.64 -4.37
CA ASP A 24 -22.60 -25.93 -4.41
C ASP A 24 -21.77 -24.66 -4.66
N PHE A 25 -22.28 -23.69 -5.43
CA PHE A 25 -21.57 -22.44 -5.71
C PHE A 25 -21.58 -21.47 -4.51
N GLU A 26 -22.72 -21.32 -3.82
CA GLU A 26 -22.80 -20.48 -2.61
C GLU A 26 -21.93 -21.02 -1.46
N MET A 27 -21.89 -22.35 -1.27
CA MET A 27 -21.01 -22.96 -0.27
C MET A 27 -19.52 -22.73 -0.58
N ASN A 28 -19.15 -22.61 -1.86
CA ASN A 28 -17.79 -22.29 -2.26
C ASN A 28 -17.41 -20.83 -1.94
N PHE A 29 -18.32 -19.87 -2.06
CA PHE A 29 -17.98 -18.47 -1.79
C PHE A 29 -17.82 -18.17 -0.30
N ALA A 30 -18.66 -18.77 0.57
CA ALA A 30 -18.51 -18.61 2.01
C ALA A 30 -17.12 -19.07 2.51
N GLU A 31 -16.61 -20.17 1.97
CA GLU A 31 -15.28 -20.68 2.26
C GLU A 31 -14.15 -19.78 1.73
N VAL A 32 -14.33 -19.21 0.52
CA VAL A 32 -13.44 -18.19 -0.02
C VAL A 32 -13.37 -16.97 0.91
N VAL A 33 -14.52 -16.43 1.34
CA VAL A 33 -14.59 -15.29 2.26
C VAL A 33 -13.90 -15.60 3.59
N ARG A 34 -14.13 -16.81 4.13
CA ARG A 34 -13.48 -17.26 5.37
C ARG A 34 -11.95 -17.28 5.21
N THR A 35 -11.45 -17.84 4.13
CA THR A 35 -10.01 -17.93 3.84
C THR A 35 -9.37 -16.57 3.65
N VAL A 36 -10.01 -15.67 2.88
CA VAL A 36 -9.58 -14.27 2.70
C VAL A 36 -9.48 -13.56 4.05
N ARG A 37 -10.52 -13.66 4.89
CA ARG A 37 -10.51 -13.07 6.24
C ARG A 37 -9.38 -13.60 7.09
N ILE A 38 -9.11 -14.91 7.06
CA ILE A 38 -8.01 -15.53 7.81
C ILE A 38 -6.65 -14.98 7.35
N HIS A 39 -6.39 -14.94 6.04
CA HIS A 39 -5.12 -14.39 5.53
C HIS A 39 -4.96 -12.91 5.90
N TYR A 40 -6.02 -12.12 5.77
CA TYR A 40 -5.99 -10.70 6.10
C TYR A 40 -5.73 -10.46 7.60
N LEU A 41 -6.47 -11.15 8.49
CA LEU A 41 -6.32 -11.00 9.95
C LEU A 41 -4.97 -11.51 10.45
N LYS A 42 -4.39 -12.55 9.83
CA LYS A 42 -3.02 -13.02 10.10
C LYS A 42 -1.94 -12.09 9.53
N ARG A 43 -2.31 -10.97 8.91
CA ARG A 43 -1.40 -10.01 8.24
C ARG A 43 -0.61 -10.62 7.07
N HIS A 44 -1.09 -11.71 6.50
CA HIS A 44 -0.50 -12.34 5.32
C HIS A 44 -1.03 -11.66 4.04
N TYR A 45 -0.86 -10.34 3.93
CA TYR A 45 -1.51 -9.53 2.91
C TYR A 45 -1.15 -9.95 1.47
N LYS A 46 0.10 -10.37 1.22
CA LYS A 46 0.51 -10.87 -0.10
C LYS A 46 -0.26 -12.14 -0.48
N GLN A 47 -0.36 -13.10 0.45
CA GLN A 47 -1.13 -14.33 0.23
C GLN A 47 -2.62 -14.03 0.06
N CYS A 48 -3.15 -13.08 0.84
CA CYS A 48 -4.54 -12.64 0.72
C CYS A 48 -4.83 -12.11 -0.69
N ALA A 49 -3.99 -11.21 -1.20
CA ALA A 49 -4.17 -10.64 -2.52
C ALA A 49 -4.05 -11.69 -3.63
N THR A 50 -3.01 -12.55 -3.58
CA THR A 50 -2.84 -13.64 -4.54
C THR A 50 -4.05 -14.58 -4.55
N TYR A 51 -4.53 -14.98 -3.36
CA TYR A 51 -5.71 -15.84 -3.24
C TYR A 51 -6.96 -15.20 -3.85
N CYS A 52 -7.21 -13.91 -3.59
CA CYS A 52 -8.31 -13.18 -4.23
C CYS A 52 -8.20 -13.22 -5.76
N THR A 53 -7.01 -12.96 -6.32
CA THR A 53 -6.80 -12.96 -7.78
C THR A 53 -6.96 -14.33 -8.41
N GLU A 54 -6.46 -15.38 -7.76
CA GLU A 54 -6.62 -16.76 -8.22
C GLU A 54 -8.10 -17.15 -8.25
N LYS A 55 -8.87 -16.77 -7.23
CA LYS A 55 -10.31 -17.05 -7.17
C LYS A 55 -11.11 -16.28 -8.21
N LEU A 56 -10.74 -15.04 -8.50
CA LEU A 56 -11.34 -14.27 -9.59
C LEU A 56 -11.15 -14.96 -10.95
N VAL A 57 -9.94 -15.42 -11.25
CA VAL A 57 -9.65 -16.16 -12.51
C VAL A 57 -10.38 -17.51 -12.53
N THR A 58 -10.43 -18.22 -11.41
CA THR A 58 -11.06 -19.55 -11.35
C THR A 58 -12.58 -19.47 -11.56
N MET A 59 -13.21 -18.37 -11.16
CA MET A 59 -14.67 -18.24 -11.11
C MET A 59 -15.25 -17.31 -12.19
N GLU A 60 -14.44 -16.80 -13.11
CA GLU A 60 -14.68 -15.70 -14.08
C GLU A 60 -16.06 -15.67 -14.78
N GLN A 61 -16.79 -16.78 -14.90
CA GLN A 61 -18.10 -16.85 -15.58
C GLN A 61 -19.33 -17.00 -14.67
N LYS A 62 -19.17 -17.13 -13.35
CA LYS A 62 -20.28 -17.47 -12.43
C LYS A 62 -20.41 -16.59 -11.20
N ILE A 63 -19.51 -15.62 -10.98
CA ILE A 63 -19.52 -14.82 -9.75
C ILE A 63 -20.58 -13.72 -9.83
N HIS A 64 -21.32 -13.54 -8.73
CA HIS A 64 -22.20 -12.38 -8.59
C HIS A 64 -21.36 -11.08 -8.49
N PRO A 65 -21.69 -9.97 -9.18
CA PRO A 65 -20.84 -8.77 -9.20
C PRO A 65 -20.45 -8.21 -7.81
N ILE A 66 -21.34 -8.31 -6.82
CA ILE A 66 -21.03 -7.95 -5.42
C ILE A 66 -19.88 -8.80 -4.85
N GLN A 67 -19.90 -10.11 -5.10
CA GLN A 67 -18.89 -11.06 -4.61
C GLN A 67 -17.55 -10.80 -5.31
N GLU A 68 -17.58 -10.49 -6.59
CA GLU A 68 -16.41 -10.09 -7.36
C GLU A 68 -15.82 -8.77 -6.82
N THR A 69 -16.68 -7.78 -6.56
CA THR A 69 -16.28 -6.52 -5.93
C THR A 69 -15.65 -6.74 -4.57
N PHE A 70 -16.19 -7.67 -3.76
CA PHE A 70 -15.62 -8.04 -2.47
C PHE A 70 -14.20 -8.59 -2.59
N LEU A 71 -13.94 -9.46 -3.57
CA LEU A 71 -12.60 -10.01 -3.80
C LEU A 71 -11.62 -8.93 -4.27
N TYR A 72 -12.04 -8.05 -5.19
CA TYR A 72 -11.22 -6.92 -5.60
C TYR A 72 -10.93 -5.96 -4.44
N PHE A 73 -11.92 -5.68 -3.58
CA PHE A 73 -11.74 -4.87 -2.39
C PHE A 73 -10.67 -5.47 -1.46
N PHE A 74 -10.74 -6.77 -1.15
CA PHE A 74 -9.76 -7.42 -0.28
C PHE A 74 -8.36 -7.52 -0.90
N ALA A 75 -8.26 -7.68 -2.22
CA ALA A 75 -6.97 -7.58 -2.92
C ALA A 75 -6.39 -6.16 -2.81
N GLY A 76 -7.20 -5.14 -3.12
CA GLY A 76 -6.81 -3.73 -3.07
C GLY A 76 -6.37 -3.29 -1.67
N ILE A 77 -7.14 -3.59 -0.63
CA ILE A 77 -6.79 -3.20 0.75
C ILE A 77 -5.58 -3.97 1.29
N SER A 78 -5.33 -5.20 0.80
CA SER A 78 -4.12 -5.94 1.12
C SER A 78 -2.87 -5.27 0.53
N TYR A 79 -2.92 -4.85 -0.73
CA TYR A 79 -1.84 -4.09 -1.35
C TYR A 79 -1.66 -2.68 -0.75
N ASP A 80 -2.74 -1.96 -0.42
CA ASP A 80 -2.67 -0.68 0.30
C ASP A 80 -1.96 -0.85 1.65
N THR A 81 -2.33 -1.88 2.42
CA THR A 81 -1.71 -2.16 3.72
C THR A 81 -0.23 -2.55 3.58
N LEU A 82 0.12 -3.32 2.55
CA LEU A 82 1.52 -3.63 2.22
C LEU A 82 2.31 -2.37 1.89
N ALA A 83 1.80 -1.54 0.98
CA ALA A 83 2.46 -0.30 0.55
C ALA A 83 2.70 0.64 1.75
N ARG A 84 1.71 0.79 2.64
CA ARG A 84 1.85 1.60 3.86
C ARG A 84 2.86 1.04 4.87
N GLY A 85 3.10 -0.26 4.84
CA GLY A 85 4.11 -0.93 5.66
C GLY A 85 5.53 -0.85 5.10
N MET A 86 5.70 -0.43 3.84
CA MET A 86 7.00 -0.38 3.17
C MET A 86 7.74 0.93 3.45
N SER A 87 9.07 0.89 3.33
CA SER A 87 9.89 2.11 3.34
C SER A 87 9.60 2.93 2.10
N ASN A 88 9.52 4.26 2.24
CA ASN A 88 9.41 5.19 1.11
C ASN A 88 10.53 5.00 0.07
N ARG A 89 11.68 4.44 0.47
CA ARG A 89 12.82 4.18 -0.42
C ARG A 89 12.74 2.83 -1.14
N SER A 90 11.74 2.01 -0.83
CA SER A 90 11.61 0.69 -1.44
C SER A 90 11.35 0.82 -2.94
N PRO A 91 12.14 0.17 -3.80
CA PRO A 91 11.91 0.21 -5.25
C PRO A 91 10.61 -0.48 -5.66
N LEU A 92 10.04 -1.33 -4.79
CA LEU A 92 8.78 -2.03 -5.02
C LEU A 92 7.55 -1.21 -4.62
N LEU A 93 7.73 -0.11 -3.88
CA LEU A 93 6.61 0.69 -3.36
C LEU A 93 5.71 1.23 -4.48
N PRO A 94 6.23 1.84 -5.56
CA PRO A 94 5.38 2.38 -6.63
C PRO A 94 4.47 1.30 -7.25
N GLY A 95 5.04 0.16 -7.62
CA GLY A 95 4.25 -0.94 -8.19
C GLY A 95 3.20 -1.49 -7.23
N THR A 96 3.51 -1.57 -5.93
CA THR A 96 2.54 -2.01 -4.91
C THR A 96 1.37 -1.02 -4.77
N ILE A 97 1.64 0.28 -4.90
CA ILE A 97 0.60 1.33 -4.90
C ILE A 97 -0.25 1.24 -6.18
N ASP A 98 0.38 1.01 -7.34
CA ASP A 98 -0.29 0.85 -8.63
C ASP A 98 -1.24 -0.35 -8.61
N ASP A 99 -0.79 -1.49 -8.06
CA ASP A 99 -1.62 -2.68 -7.88
C ASP A 99 -2.85 -2.37 -7.00
N ALA A 100 -2.66 -1.67 -5.88
CA ALA A 100 -3.77 -1.28 -5.01
C ALA A 100 -4.79 -0.40 -5.76
N GLU A 101 -4.32 0.64 -6.46
CA GLU A 101 -5.18 1.55 -7.24
C GLU A 101 -5.97 0.81 -8.33
N MET A 102 -5.31 -0.10 -9.05
CA MET A 102 -5.93 -0.93 -10.07
C MET A 102 -7.09 -1.74 -9.47
N TYR A 103 -6.89 -2.43 -8.35
CA TYR A 103 -7.95 -3.26 -7.76
C TYR A 103 -9.12 -2.45 -7.21
N PHE A 104 -8.88 -1.29 -6.59
CA PHE A 104 -9.98 -0.41 -6.18
C PHE A 104 -10.76 0.16 -7.37
N SER A 105 -10.09 0.44 -8.49
CA SER A 105 -10.75 0.90 -9.72
C SER A 105 -11.63 -0.21 -10.32
N LYS A 106 -11.10 -1.44 -10.43
CA LYS A 106 -11.88 -2.61 -10.86
C LYS A 106 -13.07 -2.90 -9.96
N ALA A 107 -12.91 -2.74 -8.64
CA ALA A 107 -14.01 -2.88 -7.69
C ALA A 107 -15.15 -1.88 -7.97
N LEU A 108 -14.83 -0.62 -8.29
CA LEU A 108 -15.83 0.38 -8.65
C LEU A 108 -16.51 0.10 -10.00
N GLU A 109 -15.77 -0.45 -10.98
CA GLU A 109 -16.31 -0.81 -12.30
C GLU A 109 -17.32 -1.96 -12.23
N VAL A 110 -17.05 -2.96 -11.40
CA VAL A 110 -17.89 -4.16 -11.26
C VAL A 110 -19.09 -3.93 -10.33
N LEU A 111 -19.01 -2.96 -9.42
CA LEU A 111 -20.06 -2.70 -8.45
C LEU A 111 -21.39 -2.35 -9.15
N PRO A 112 -22.51 -3.03 -8.82
CA PRO A 112 -23.81 -2.71 -9.42
C PRO A 112 -24.19 -1.27 -9.09
N ASN A 113 -24.22 -0.40 -10.11
CA ASN A 113 -24.57 0.99 -9.91
C ASN A 113 -26.10 1.11 -9.73
N PRO A 114 -26.59 1.57 -8.56
CA PRO A 114 -28.03 1.73 -8.36
C PRO A 114 -28.66 2.77 -9.29
N ALA A 115 -27.85 3.71 -9.82
CA ALA A 115 -28.33 4.78 -10.69
C ALA A 115 -28.50 4.38 -12.16
N SER A 116 -27.97 3.23 -12.62
CA SER A 116 -28.02 2.85 -14.04
C SER A 116 -29.34 2.23 -14.51
N LYS A 117 -30.33 2.08 -13.62
CA LYS A 117 -31.65 1.49 -13.92
C LYS A 117 -32.60 2.36 -14.77
N VAL A 118 -32.15 3.45 -15.40
CA VAL A 118 -33.04 4.36 -16.15
C VAL A 118 -33.10 4.09 -17.67
N ASN A 119 -32.19 3.33 -18.27
CA ASN A 119 -32.16 3.22 -19.74
C ASN A 119 -32.32 1.79 -20.27
N SER A 120 -33.45 1.15 -20.00
CA SER A 120 -33.95 0.04 -20.82
C SER A 120 -35.47 -0.15 -20.66
N ALA A 121 -36.23 0.92 -20.84
CA ALA A 121 -37.67 0.85 -21.15
C ALA A 121 -37.88 1.38 -22.58
N PRO A 122 -38.60 0.67 -23.47
CA PRO A 122 -38.85 1.13 -24.83
C PRO A 122 -39.66 2.43 -24.80
N LEU A 123 -39.06 3.48 -25.33
CA LEU A 123 -39.64 4.80 -25.52
C LEU A 123 -40.82 4.67 -26.50
N HIS A 124 -42.04 4.51 -25.96
CA HIS A 124 -43.25 4.72 -26.74
C HIS A 124 -43.36 6.23 -26.97
N ARG A 125 -43.13 6.63 -28.22
CA ARG A 125 -43.42 7.97 -28.76
C ARG A 125 -44.80 8.43 -28.26
N ILE A 126 -44.84 9.59 -27.63
CA ILE A 126 -45.99 10.48 -27.70
C ILE A 126 -45.44 11.85 -28.10
N ASP A 127 -46.00 12.34 -29.20
CA ASP A 127 -45.68 13.56 -29.92
C ASP A 127 -45.73 14.83 -29.07
N GLU A 128 -44.77 15.70 -29.39
CA GLU A 128 -44.91 17.13 -29.66
C GLU A 128 -45.99 17.93 -28.91
N ARG A 129 -45.52 18.88 -28.08
CA ARG A 129 -46.01 20.26 -28.21
C ARG A 129 -45.00 21.28 -27.70
N ASP A 130 -44.67 22.21 -28.58
CA ASP A 130 -43.93 23.44 -28.37
C ASP A 130 -44.47 24.25 -27.17
N GLU A 131 -43.58 24.95 -26.47
CA GLU A 131 -43.63 26.41 -26.35
C GLU A 131 -42.31 26.92 -25.76
N ALA A 132 -41.86 28.04 -26.31
CA ALA A 132 -40.54 28.62 -26.17
C ALA A 132 -40.47 29.73 -25.10
N LEU A 133 -39.24 30.21 -24.88
CA LEU A 133 -38.85 31.47 -24.22
C LEU A 133 -38.88 31.43 -22.67
N ASP A 134 -37.98 32.02 -21.89
CA ASP A 134 -36.95 33.02 -22.17
C ASP A 134 -35.94 33.06 -20.99
N SER A 135 -34.72 33.49 -21.29
CA SER A 135 -33.78 34.29 -20.47
C SER A 135 -33.65 34.10 -18.93
N SER A 136 -32.43 33.82 -18.45
CA SER A 136 -31.48 34.89 -18.09
C SER A 136 -30.30 34.38 -17.26
N ALA A 137 -29.16 35.01 -17.52
CA ALA A 137 -27.90 34.87 -16.81
C ALA A 137 -27.91 35.62 -15.47
N SER A 138 -27.24 35.06 -14.46
CA SER A 138 -26.50 35.78 -13.41
C SER A 138 -25.76 34.72 -12.57
N GLU A 139 -24.43 34.66 -12.59
CA GLU A 139 -23.47 35.53 -11.91
C GLU A 139 -23.05 34.96 -10.54
N SER A 140 -21.85 34.38 -10.55
CA SER A 140 -20.81 34.38 -9.51
C SER A 140 -21.20 34.78 -8.08
N VAL A 141 -21.10 33.83 -7.14
CA VAL A 141 -20.57 34.12 -5.79
C VAL A 141 -19.52 33.09 -5.40
N ARG A 142 -18.29 33.58 -5.32
CA ARG A 142 -17.13 32.95 -4.70
C ARG A 142 -17.37 32.86 -3.20
N HIS A 143 -17.15 31.69 -2.60
CA HIS A 143 -16.79 31.60 -1.18
C HIS A 143 -15.47 30.86 -1.03
N SER A 144 -14.42 31.66 -0.94
CA SER A 144 -13.11 31.31 -0.39
C SER A 144 -13.07 31.83 1.05
N LEU A 145 -13.06 30.92 2.02
CA LEU A 145 -12.57 31.09 3.40
C LEU A 145 -12.12 29.67 3.77
N GLY A 146 -10.83 29.36 3.89
CA GLY A 146 -9.91 29.97 4.84
C GLY A 146 -9.81 29.02 6.04
N SER A 147 -8.82 28.13 6.02
CA SER A 147 -8.23 27.66 7.29
C SER A 147 -6.78 27.28 7.05
N GLN A 148 -5.94 28.29 7.25
CA GLN A 148 -4.52 28.15 7.49
C GLN A 148 -4.36 27.70 8.94
N THR A 149 -3.74 26.55 9.16
CA THR A 149 -3.07 26.27 10.44
C THR A 149 -1.65 25.83 10.12
N SER A 150 -0.79 26.82 9.91
CA SER A 150 0.65 26.68 10.06
C SER A 150 0.93 26.25 11.50
N THR A 151 1.43 25.03 11.69
CA THR A 151 2.06 24.66 12.97
C THR A 151 3.55 24.56 12.74
N SER A 152 4.23 25.49 13.38
CA SER A 152 5.66 25.74 13.34
C SER A 152 6.48 24.55 13.84
N ALA A 153 7.72 24.54 13.36
CA ALA A 153 8.79 23.63 13.73
C ALA A 153 8.97 23.47 15.25
N SER A 154 9.33 22.25 15.64
CA SER A 154 10.09 21.99 16.86
C SER A 154 11.16 20.96 16.52
N THR A 155 12.33 21.49 16.18
CA THR A 155 13.60 20.77 16.15
C THR A 155 13.97 20.40 17.58
N ALA A 156 13.67 19.17 17.98
CA ALA A 156 14.26 18.57 19.18
C ALA A 156 15.60 17.93 18.79
N SER A 157 16.67 18.70 18.96
CA SER A 157 18.03 18.18 19.04
C SER A 157 18.19 17.42 20.37
N THR A 158 18.47 16.13 20.31
CA THR A 158 19.00 15.38 21.46
C THR A 158 20.43 14.96 21.16
N ALA A 159 21.35 15.59 21.90
CA ALA A 159 22.75 15.23 22.04
C ALA A 159 22.95 14.27 23.23
N ALA A 160 24.08 13.54 23.18
CA ALA A 160 24.71 12.73 24.23
C ALA A 160 23.97 11.43 24.62
N THR A 161 24.61 10.29 24.91
CA THR A 161 25.90 10.04 25.56
C THR A 161 26.52 8.72 25.10
N SER A 162 27.84 8.73 25.02
CA SER A 162 28.78 7.60 24.97
C SER A 162 28.73 6.72 26.22
N ILE A 163 28.83 5.39 26.03
CA ILE A 163 29.34 4.47 27.06
C ILE A 163 30.55 3.73 26.48
N THR A 164 31.69 3.99 27.13
CA THR A 164 32.95 3.26 27.09
C THR A 164 32.90 2.10 28.07
N GLY A 165 33.53 0.96 27.75
CA GLY A 165 33.89 -0.04 28.75
C GLY A 165 34.10 -1.43 28.17
N GLY A 166 35.35 -1.88 28.08
CA GLY A 166 35.71 -3.21 27.61
C GLY A 166 37.18 -3.26 27.18
N TYR A 167 38.07 -3.04 28.16
CA TYR A 167 39.48 -3.35 28.07
C TYR A 167 39.64 -4.86 27.96
N ASP A 168 40.50 -5.33 27.06
CA ASP A 168 41.39 -6.44 27.38
C ASP A 168 42.70 -6.24 26.60
N SER A 169 43.74 -6.09 27.41
CA SER A 169 45.14 -6.07 27.01
C SER A 169 45.54 -7.46 26.56
N ASP A 170 46.25 -7.57 25.44
CA ASP A 170 47.34 -8.54 25.35
C ASP A 170 48.42 -8.14 24.33
N SER A 171 49.59 -7.88 24.90
CA SER A 171 50.95 -8.20 24.46
C SER A 171 51.38 -8.08 22.98
N ASN A 172 52.26 -7.09 22.77
CA ASN A 172 53.59 -7.20 22.15
C ASN A 172 53.79 -8.04 20.88
N SER A 173 54.15 -7.37 19.77
CA SER A 173 55.34 -7.71 18.98
C SER A 173 55.59 -6.65 17.90
N TRP A 174 56.64 -5.84 18.10
CA TRP A 174 57.24 -5.03 17.04
C TRP A 174 58.45 -5.81 16.52
N ASP A 175 58.41 -6.30 15.27
CA ASP A 175 59.50 -6.13 14.31
C ASP A 175 59.21 -6.84 12.98
N SER A 176 59.22 -6.08 11.88
CA SER A 176 59.80 -6.43 10.57
C SER A 176 59.18 -5.59 9.43
N PRO A 177 59.96 -4.77 8.71
CA PRO A 177 59.49 -4.08 7.51
C PRO A 177 59.46 -5.04 6.33
N SER A 178 58.27 -5.56 6.00
CA SER A 178 58.07 -6.33 4.76
C SER A 178 57.93 -5.42 3.54
N PRO A 179 58.53 -5.77 2.38
CA PRO A 179 58.47 -4.97 1.17
C PRO A 179 57.04 -4.91 0.62
N MET A 180 56.58 -3.69 0.30
CA MET A 180 55.23 -3.42 -0.19
C MET A 180 54.91 -4.25 -1.44
N LYS A 181 54.01 -5.23 -1.29
CA LYS A 181 53.38 -5.92 -2.41
C LYS A 181 52.35 -4.98 -3.03
N LYS A 182 52.50 -4.74 -4.34
CA LYS A 182 51.56 -3.98 -5.17
C LYS A 182 50.13 -4.57 -4.99
N PRO A 183 49.08 -3.74 -4.81
CA PRO A 183 47.73 -4.26 -4.69
C PRO A 183 47.34 -4.96 -5.99
N SER A 184 47.01 -6.24 -5.89
CA SER A 184 46.51 -7.01 -7.02
C SER A 184 45.24 -6.37 -7.57
N PRO A 185 45.03 -6.38 -8.90
CA PRO A 185 43.81 -5.83 -9.49
C PRO A 185 42.60 -6.57 -8.92
N LEU A 186 41.60 -5.78 -8.50
CA LEU A 186 40.31 -6.23 -7.97
C LEU A 186 39.75 -7.37 -8.83
N HIS A 187 39.93 -8.60 -8.35
CA HIS A 187 39.22 -9.75 -8.89
C HIS A 187 37.76 -9.56 -8.53
N VAL A 188 36.98 -9.08 -9.50
CA VAL A 188 35.53 -9.14 -9.48
C VAL A 188 35.17 -10.61 -9.31
N ARG A 189 34.78 -10.97 -8.09
CA ARG A 189 34.35 -12.30 -7.70
C ARG A 189 33.10 -12.61 -8.51
N LYS A 190 33.26 -13.32 -9.62
CA LYS A 190 32.15 -13.95 -10.34
C LYS A 190 31.48 -14.89 -9.33
N TYR A 191 30.27 -14.55 -8.90
CA TYR A 191 29.46 -15.42 -8.07
C TYR A 191 29.20 -16.70 -8.86
N SER A 192 29.89 -17.77 -8.49
CA SER A 192 29.53 -19.14 -8.84
C SER A 192 28.16 -19.40 -8.24
N MET A 193 27.21 -19.79 -9.09
CA MET A 193 25.88 -20.23 -8.69
C MET A 193 26.04 -21.39 -7.70
N LEU A 194 25.63 -21.16 -6.44
CA LEU A 194 25.60 -22.20 -5.41
C LEU A 194 24.66 -23.34 -5.87
N PRO A 195 25.02 -24.60 -5.62
CA PRO A 195 24.16 -25.74 -5.95
C PRO A 195 22.87 -25.70 -5.14
N GLN A 196 21.75 -25.96 -5.82
CA GLN A 196 20.43 -26.09 -5.22
C GLN A 196 20.43 -27.24 -4.21
N THR A 197 20.17 -26.93 -2.95
CA THR A 197 19.89 -27.94 -1.93
C THR A 197 18.43 -28.39 -2.04
N PRO A 198 18.15 -29.70 -2.00
CA PRO A 198 16.78 -30.20 -1.98
C PRO A 198 16.29 -30.26 -0.53
N THR A 199 15.39 -29.37 -0.14
CA THR A 199 14.70 -29.49 1.16
C THR A 199 13.23 -29.78 0.91
N LYS A 200 12.91 -31.08 0.94
CA LYS A 200 11.56 -31.58 1.15
C LYS A 200 11.14 -31.34 2.60
N GLN A 201 9.90 -30.87 2.74
CA GLN A 201 8.91 -31.23 3.76
C GLN A 201 9.36 -31.33 5.23
N LEU A 202 8.96 -30.34 6.04
CA LEU A 202 8.53 -30.59 7.41
C LEU A 202 7.52 -29.52 7.88
N ILE A 203 6.26 -29.95 7.90
CA ILE A 203 5.20 -29.74 8.91
C ILE A 203 5.38 -28.54 9.86
N GLU A 204 4.45 -27.60 9.72
CA GLU A 204 3.61 -27.04 10.79
C GLU A 204 4.22 -27.00 12.21
N SER A 205 4.76 -25.85 12.58
CA SER A 205 4.88 -25.47 13.99
C SER A 205 4.52 -24.00 14.11
N THR A 206 3.27 -23.80 14.51
CA THR A 206 2.77 -22.56 15.09
C THR A 206 3.49 -22.31 16.41
N SER A 207 3.62 -21.03 16.77
CA SER A 207 4.20 -20.50 18.02
C SER A 207 5.70 -20.20 17.96
N LEU A 208 6.01 -18.90 17.92
CA LEU A 208 6.90 -18.17 18.84
C LEU A 208 7.44 -16.91 18.15
N PHE A 209 6.66 -15.83 18.13
CA PHE A 209 7.20 -14.47 18.06
C PHE A 209 6.41 -13.57 19.00
N SER A 210 6.87 -13.53 20.25
CA SER A 210 6.52 -12.50 21.21
C SER A 210 7.56 -11.37 21.13
N LEU A 211 7.10 -10.21 20.66
CA LEU A 211 7.28 -8.90 21.28
C LEU A 211 8.68 -8.50 21.80
N THR A 212 9.34 -7.60 21.07
CA THR A 212 9.84 -6.31 21.61
C THR A 212 9.93 -5.29 20.48
N GLY A 213 8.83 -4.57 20.24
CA GLY A 213 8.78 -3.41 19.35
C GLY A 213 8.38 -2.18 20.15
N THR A 214 9.34 -1.54 20.81
CA THR A 214 9.15 -0.22 21.42
C THR A 214 9.11 0.83 20.32
N GLY A 215 7.91 1.15 19.86
CA GLY A 215 7.67 2.18 18.88
C GLY A 215 6.20 2.61 18.93
N ARG A 216 5.84 3.36 19.97
CA ARG A 216 4.54 4.00 20.12
C ARG A 216 4.31 4.98 18.96
N ARG A 217 3.70 4.51 17.87
CA ARG A 217 2.80 5.36 17.06
C ARG A 217 1.42 5.27 17.68
N SER A 218 0.88 6.43 18.05
CA SER A 218 -0.50 6.61 18.48
C SER A 218 -1.44 5.84 17.53
N PRO A 219 -2.40 5.04 18.04
CA PRO A 219 -3.37 4.37 17.19
C PRO A 219 -4.20 5.45 16.51
N GLN A 220 -3.93 5.69 15.21
CA GLN A 220 -4.95 6.28 14.36
C GLN A 220 -6.19 5.43 14.54
N LYS A 221 -7.26 6.07 15.01
CA LYS A 221 -8.58 5.48 15.19
C LYS A 221 -8.92 4.81 13.87
N PHE A 222 -8.76 3.48 13.79
CA PHE A 222 -9.34 2.71 12.70
C PHE A 222 -10.81 3.04 12.76
N SER A 223 -11.30 3.71 11.72
CA SER A 223 -12.72 3.89 11.45
C SER A 223 -13.37 2.55 11.77
N ARG A 224 -14.17 2.52 12.84
CA ARG A 224 -14.92 1.33 13.21
C ARG A 224 -15.68 0.96 11.95
N PHE A 225 -15.34 -0.17 11.34
CA PHE A 225 -16.17 -0.75 10.30
C PHE A 225 -17.59 -0.69 10.83
N SER A 226 -18.45 0.06 10.12
CA SER A 226 -19.86 0.15 10.41
C SER A 226 -20.38 -1.27 10.43
N SER A 227 -20.50 -1.82 11.63
CA SER A 227 -21.04 -3.14 11.84
C SER A 227 -22.51 -3.01 11.47
N PHE A 228 -22.88 -3.52 10.29
CA PHE A 228 -24.26 -3.63 9.84
C PHE A 228 -25.04 -4.43 10.89
N SER A 229 -25.59 -3.75 11.89
CA SER A 229 -26.49 -4.34 12.87
C SER A 229 -27.83 -4.52 12.18
N LEU A 230 -28.12 -5.76 11.78
CA LEU A 230 -29.46 -6.21 11.42
C LEU A 230 -30.37 -5.99 12.64
N VAL A 231 -31.08 -4.88 12.67
CA VAL A 231 -32.12 -4.62 13.65
C VAL A 231 -33.32 -5.52 13.29
N SER A 232 -33.51 -6.57 14.08
CA SER A 232 -34.72 -7.39 14.05
C SER A 232 -35.91 -6.57 14.53
N SER A 233 -36.62 -5.93 13.60
CA SER A 233 -37.90 -5.28 13.87
C SER A 233 -39.03 -6.24 13.53
N ASP A 234 -39.70 -6.70 14.58
CA ASP A 234 -40.90 -7.51 14.56
C ASP A 234 -42.11 -6.62 14.22
N SER A 235 -42.52 -6.56 12.95
CA SER A 235 -43.88 -6.13 12.57
C SER A 235 -44.19 -6.31 11.08
N SER A 236 -45.32 -6.97 10.83
CA SER A 236 -46.20 -6.87 9.64
C SER A 236 -45.64 -7.32 8.27
N PRO A 237 -46.14 -8.43 7.69
CA PRO A 237 -45.53 -9.11 6.54
C PRO A 237 -45.55 -8.35 5.20
N GLU A 238 -46.51 -7.44 4.94
CA GLU A 238 -46.66 -6.83 3.60
C GLU A 238 -45.82 -5.58 3.31
N LYS A 239 -45.20 -4.93 4.30
CA LYS A 239 -44.35 -3.74 4.08
C LYS A 239 -42.85 -4.05 4.07
N SER A 240 -42.46 -5.32 4.18
CA SER A 240 -41.07 -5.70 4.48
C SER A 240 -40.12 -5.78 3.26
N GLU A 241 -40.63 -5.86 2.03
CA GLU A 241 -39.77 -6.01 0.85
C GLU A 241 -39.18 -4.69 0.35
N THR A 242 -39.97 -3.62 0.32
CA THR A 242 -39.51 -2.29 -0.11
C THR A 242 -38.41 -1.75 0.82
N THR A 243 -38.50 -2.04 2.11
CA THR A 243 -37.48 -1.66 3.10
C THR A 243 -36.17 -2.40 2.90
N LYS A 244 -36.19 -3.71 2.57
CA LYS A 244 -34.98 -4.50 2.31
C LYS A 244 -34.24 -4.03 1.06
N PHE A 245 -34.99 -3.70 -0.01
CA PHE A 245 -34.40 -3.16 -1.23
C PHE A 245 -33.73 -1.80 -0.98
N SER A 246 -34.39 -0.90 -0.24
CA SER A 246 -33.82 0.40 0.13
C SER A 246 -32.54 0.25 0.95
N GLN A 247 -32.52 -0.65 1.94
CA GLN A 247 -31.32 -0.90 2.76
C GLN A 247 -30.15 -1.47 1.94
N TYR A 248 -30.45 -2.37 1.01
CA TYR A 248 -29.43 -2.90 0.10
C TYR A 248 -28.84 -1.80 -0.80
N GLN A 249 -29.70 -0.95 -1.36
CA GLN A 249 -29.26 0.18 -2.19
C GLN A 249 -28.41 1.17 -1.39
N GLU A 250 -28.82 1.51 -0.17
CA GLU A 250 -28.03 2.35 0.75
C GLU A 250 -26.66 1.71 1.04
N GLY A 251 -26.63 0.40 1.28
CA GLY A 251 -25.39 -0.36 1.48
C GLY A 251 -24.45 -0.30 0.27
N LEU A 252 -24.98 -0.38 -0.96
CA LEU A 252 -24.17 -0.24 -2.17
C LEU A 252 -23.58 1.17 -2.33
N VAL A 253 -24.37 2.20 -2.06
CA VAL A 253 -23.89 3.60 -2.11
C VAL A 253 -22.78 3.81 -1.08
N ALA A 254 -23.01 3.39 0.17
CA ALA A 254 -21.99 3.49 1.22
C ALA A 254 -20.72 2.71 0.88
N PHE A 255 -20.84 1.54 0.25
CA PHE A 255 -19.69 0.75 -0.18
C PHE A 255 -18.94 1.41 -1.35
N SER A 256 -19.65 2.00 -2.31
CA SER A 256 -19.06 2.79 -3.39
C SER A 256 -18.26 3.98 -2.86
N ASP A 257 -18.86 4.76 -1.94
CA ASP A 257 -18.20 5.89 -1.29
C ASP A 257 -16.95 5.44 -0.54
N MET A 258 -17.03 4.31 0.18
CA MET A 258 -15.88 3.73 0.88
C MET A 258 -14.74 3.39 -0.10
N LEU A 259 -15.02 2.77 -1.24
CA LEU A 259 -14.03 2.49 -2.28
C LEU A 259 -13.41 3.77 -2.85
N GLY A 260 -14.23 4.78 -3.16
CA GLY A 260 -13.76 6.09 -3.64
C GLY A 260 -12.86 6.83 -2.64
N ASN A 261 -13.20 6.72 -1.35
CA ASN A 261 -12.38 7.27 -0.27
C ASN A 261 -11.02 6.55 -0.14
N HIS A 262 -11.00 5.23 -0.24
CA HIS A 262 -9.75 4.46 -0.26
C HIS A 262 -8.87 4.83 -1.46
N LEU A 263 -9.46 4.93 -2.66
CA LEU A 263 -8.76 5.33 -3.87
C LEU A 263 -8.12 6.73 -3.73
N SER A 264 -8.88 7.69 -3.19
CA SER A 264 -8.37 9.05 -2.92
C SER A 264 -7.24 9.05 -1.88
N SER A 265 -7.37 8.22 -0.83
CA SER A 265 -6.33 8.03 0.19
C SER A 265 -5.04 7.42 -0.39
N ILE A 266 -5.14 6.49 -1.34
CA ILE A 266 -3.98 5.89 -2.01
C ILE A 266 -3.29 6.90 -2.92
N ARG A 267 -4.06 7.67 -3.69
CA ARG A 267 -3.51 8.73 -4.56
C ARG A 267 -2.80 9.81 -3.76
N THR A 268 -3.35 10.22 -2.63
CA THR A 268 -2.66 11.17 -1.73
C THR A 268 -1.41 10.55 -1.12
N PHE A 269 -1.47 9.29 -0.68
CA PHE A 269 -0.31 8.56 -0.19
C PHE A 269 0.80 8.47 -1.25
N ARG A 270 0.47 8.17 -2.52
CA ARG A 270 1.42 8.15 -3.63
C ARG A 270 2.20 9.47 -3.72
N ARG A 271 1.50 10.60 -3.82
CA ARG A 271 2.13 11.94 -3.91
C ARG A 271 3.05 12.22 -2.72
N THR A 272 2.62 11.87 -1.50
CA THR A 272 3.45 12.07 -0.30
C THR A 272 4.69 11.18 -0.30
N SER A 273 4.56 9.94 -0.81
CA SER A 273 5.68 9.01 -0.91
C SER A 273 6.70 9.45 -1.97
N GLU A 274 6.22 9.93 -3.12
CA GLU A 274 7.05 10.50 -4.19
C GLU A 274 7.81 11.73 -3.69
N HIS A 275 7.12 12.68 -3.05
CA HIS A 275 7.77 13.86 -2.49
C HIS A 275 8.81 13.51 -1.41
N ALA A 276 8.54 12.48 -0.60
CA ALA A 276 9.53 11.97 0.35
C ALA A 276 10.74 11.37 -0.37
N THR A 277 10.55 10.60 -1.44
CA THR A 277 11.67 10.06 -2.23
C THR A 277 12.47 11.15 -2.93
N GLU A 278 11.81 12.16 -3.48
CA GLU A 278 12.46 13.31 -4.12
C GLU A 278 13.29 14.09 -3.10
N PHE A 279 12.77 14.32 -1.90
CA PHE A 279 13.51 15.01 -0.85
C PHE A 279 14.85 14.31 -0.52
N TRP A 280 14.87 12.97 -0.55
CA TRP A 280 16.11 12.20 -0.34
C TRP A 280 16.96 12.05 -1.60
N ARG A 281 16.36 12.16 -2.79
CA ARG A 281 17.09 12.17 -4.07
C ARG A 281 17.66 13.54 -4.40
N ARG A 282 17.21 14.62 -3.74
CA ARG A 282 17.96 15.87 -3.77
C ARG A 282 19.36 15.51 -3.33
N PRO A 283 20.38 15.71 -4.19
CA PRO A 283 21.76 15.53 -3.79
C PRO A 283 21.85 16.29 -2.49
N SER A 284 22.12 15.61 -1.38
CA SER A 284 22.44 16.39 -0.20
C SER A 284 23.59 17.27 -0.66
N SER A 285 23.60 18.55 -0.33
CA SER A 285 24.73 19.43 -0.70
C SER A 285 26.09 18.92 -0.17
N ARG A 286 26.07 17.76 0.52
CA ARG A 286 27.18 16.97 1.02
C ARG A 286 27.71 15.92 0.03
N ASP A 287 26.94 15.53 -1.00
CA ASP A 287 27.34 14.59 -2.05
C ASP A 287 28.08 15.29 -3.20
N GLY A 288 28.90 16.31 -2.92
CA GLY A 288 29.86 16.85 -3.90
C GLY A 288 29.32 17.31 -5.26
N ALA A 289 28.01 17.29 -5.53
CA ALA A 289 27.42 17.80 -6.77
C ALA A 289 27.16 19.32 -6.69
N GLY A 290 27.34 19.89 -5.49
CA GLY A 290 27.75 21.27 -5.29
C GLY A 290 29.25 21.49 -5.50
N ILE A 291 29.96 20.62 -6.23
CA ILE A 291 31.09 21.08 -7.04
C ILE A 291 30.43 22.01 -8.09
N LYS A 292 30.20 23.26 -7.69
CA LYS A 292 30.52 24.37 -8.59
C LYS A 292 31.87 23.95 -9.15
N GLU A 293 31.95 23.65 -10.46
CA GLU A 293 33.22 23.27 -11.07
C GLU A 293 34.27 24.22 -10.51
N MET A 294 35.14 23.67 -9.66
CA MET A 294 36.12 24.49 -8.96
C MET A 294 36.95 25.09 -10.06
N ASP A 295 37.03 26.43 -10.07
CA ASP A 295 37.73 27.14 -11.13
C ASP A 295 39.09 26.46 -11.34
N PRO A 296 39.50 26.18 -12.59
CA PRO A 296 40.72 25.43 -12.84
C PRO A 296 41.94 26.00 -12.11
N GLN A 297 42.00 27.33 -11.89
CA GLN A 297 43.06 27.97 -11.12
C GLN A 297 42.95 27.66 -9.62
N GLU A 298 41.75 27.71 -9.04
CA GLU A 298 41.51 27.31 -7.65
C GLU A 298 41.89 25.84 -7.41
N LYS A 299 41.59 24.96 -8.37
CA LYS A 299 42.00 23.55 -8.32
C LYS A 299 43.52 23.39 -8.30
N LEU A 300 44.24 24.12 -9.15
CA LEU A 300 45.71 24.11 -9.20
C LEU A 300 46.31 24.67 -7.90
N MET A 301 45.79 25.78 -7.37
CA MET A 301 46.20 26.36 -6.09
C MET A 301 46.01 25.38 -4.94
N ARG A 302 44.89 24.66 -4.92
CA ARG A 302 44.62 23.64 -3.90
C ARG A 302 45.59 22.46 -3.99
N ILE A 303 45.95 22.04 -5.20
CA ILE A 303 46.98 21.01 -5.44
C ILE A 303 48.36 21.50 -4.97
N ALA A 304 48.73 22.74 -5.30
CA ALA A 304 50.01 23.33 -4.89
C ALA A 304 50.13 23.42 -3.36
N ARG A 305 49.08 23.92 -2.69
CA ARG A 305 49.01 23.97 -1.21
C ARG A 305 49.03 22.58 -0.58
N GLY A 306 48.40 21.60 -1.24
CA GLY A 306 48.45 20.20 -0.82
C GLY A 306 49.87 19.63 -0.88
N ARG A 307 50.61 19.93 -1.95
CA ARG A 307 52.00 19.52 -2.13
C ARG A 307 52.95 20.18 -1.11
N GLU A 308 52.79 21.47 -0.86
CA GLU A 308 53.59 22.21 0.14
C GLU A 308 53.48 21.60 1.55
N ARG A 309 52.32 21.01 1.87
CA ARG A 309 52.05 20.35 3.16
C ARG A 309 52.23 18.84 3.11
N GLU A 310 52.76 18.30 2.00
CA GLU A 310 52.90 16.85 1.76
C GLU A 310 51.61 16.06 1.96
N TRP A 311 50.46 16.70 1.73
CA TRP A 311 49.13 16.15 2.02
C TRP A 311 48.94 15.68 3.46
N ALA A 312 49.79 16.13 4.39
CA ALA A 312 49.72 15.79 5.80
C ALA A 312 48.40 16.30 6.36
N ARG A 313 47.52 15.36 6.71
CA ARG A 313 46.30 15.68 7.44
C ARG A 313 46.70 15.85 8.90
N PRO A 314 46.45 17.02 9.53
CA PRO A 314 46.72 17.16 10.95
C PRO A 314 45.95 16.07 11.68
N ARG A 315 46.67 15.30 12.51
CA ARG A 315 46.02 14.31 13.36
C ARG A 315 45.03 15.01 14.28
N PHE A 316 44.03 14.27 14.74
CA PHE A 316 43.06 14.79 15.70
C PHE A 316 43.81 15.31 16.94
N ASN A 317 43.64 16.59 17.24
CA ASN A 317 44.19 17.23 18.43
C ASN A 317 43.02 17.55 19.37
N ALA A 318 42.90 16.77 20.44
CA ALA A 318 41.80 16.90 21.40
C ALA A 318 41.81 18.28 22.10
N GLN A 319 42.99 18.81 22.44
CA GLN A 319 43.13 20.10 23.13
C GLN A 319 42.54 21.24 22.30
N ARG A 320 42.76 21.24 20.98
CA ARG A 320 42.20 22.27 20.09
C ARG A 320 40.66 22.33 20.16
N TYR A 321 40.00 21.18 20.32
CA TYR A 321 38.54 21.15 20.44
C TYR A 321 38.07 21.55 21.84
N GLN A 322 38.88 21.25 22.87
CA GLN A 322 38.64 21.72 24.23
C GLN A 322 38.73 23.25 24.29
N ASP A 323 39.77 23.86 23.72
CA ASP A 323 39.91 25.32 23.64
C ASP A 323 38.76 25.98 22.87
N LEU A 324 38.28 25.35 21.80
CA LEU A 324 37.11 25.82 21.05
C LEU A 324 35.83 25.75 21.89
N CYS A 325 35.67 24.69 22.69
CA CYS A 325 34.56 24.52 23.62
C CYS A 325 34.59 25.61 24.69
N ASP A 326 35.75 25.84 25.31
CA ASP A 326 35.93 26.85 26.36
C ASP A 326 35.64 28.27 25.83
N LYS A 327 36.08 28.59 24.60
CA LYS A 327 35.74 29.87 23.94
C LYS A 327 34.25 30.02 23.69
N ALA A 328 33.60 28.98 23.18
CA ALA A 328 32.16 29.03 22.91
C ALA A 328 31.34 29.18 24.20
N ILE A 329 31.79 28.56 25.31
CA ILE A 329 31.19 28.73 26.63
C ILE A 329 31.40 30.16 27.16
N ALA A 330 32.56 30.77 26.90
CA ALA A 330 32.85 32.14 27.32
C ALA A 330 32.07 33.22 26.55
N GLU A 331 31.49 32.90 25.39
CA GLU A 331 30.66 33.82 24.58
C GLU A 331 29.18 33.86 25.02
N LEU A 332 28.73 32.94 25.88
CA LEU A 332 27.35 32.84 26.40
C LEU A 332 27.12 33.67 27.66
#